data_AF-A0A845XU65-F1
#
_entry.id   AF-A0A845XU65-F1
#
_cell.length_a   1.000
_cell.length_b   1.000
_cell.length_c   1.000
_cell.angle_alpha   90.00
_cell.angle_beta   90.00
_cell.angle_gamma   90.00
#
_symmetry.space_group_name_H-M   'P 1'
#
loop_
_entity.id
_entity.type
_entity.pdbx_description
1 polymer ?
#
loop_
_entity_poly.entity_id
_entity_poly.type
_entity_poly.pdbx_seq_one_letter_code
_entity_poly.pdbx_strand_id
1 'polypeptide(L)' 'MAKAVPYGIYDLVHNQGYVYVGTSGDTAAFAVDAILRWFKRFDRPRFADESKIKIAV' A
#
# COMPACT_ATOMS: atom_id res chain seq x y z
N MET A 1 -5.22 -9.58 23.20
CA MET A 1 -6.22 -9.50 22.12
C MET A 1 -5.53 -8.94 20.88
N ALA A 2 -5.78 -9.50 19.69
CA ALA A 2 -5.22 -8.96 18.46
C ALA A 2 -5.95 -7.66 18.08
N LYS A 3 -5.22 -6.57 17.86
CA LYS A 3 -5.77 -5.29 17.38
C LYS A 3 -5.56 -5.21 15.87
N ALA A 4 -6.62 -4.95 15.13
CA ALA A 4 -6.52 -4.66 13.70
C ALA A 4 -5.92 -3.27 13.50
N VAL A 5 -4.92 -3.17 12.64
CA VAL A 5 -4.24 -1.92 12.28
C VAL A 5 -4.43 -1.68 10.78
N PRO A 6 -5.23 -0.68 10.37
CA PRO A 6 -5.41 -0.34 8.98
C PRO A 6 -4.26 0.53 8.46
N TYR A 7 -3.85 0.29 7.21
CA TYR A 7 -2.97 1.16 6.43
C TYR A 7 -3.64 1.50 5.10
N GLY A 8 -3.79 2.79 4.81
CA GLY A 8 -4.44 3.29 3.60
C GLY A 8 -3.44 3.68 2.53
N ILE A 9 -3.73 3.34 1.27
CA ILE A 9 -3.00 3.81 0.09
C ILE A 9 -4.00 4.57 -0.79
N TYR A 10 -3.63 5.78 -1.19
CA TYR A 10 -4.43 6.56 -2.11
C TYR A 10 -3.66 6.84 -3.39
N ASP A 11 -4.19 6.32 -4.50
CA ASP A 11 -3.68 6.52 -5.84
C ASP A 11 -4.33 7.77 -6.45
N LEU A 12 -3.54 8.85 -6.55
CA LEU A 12 -3.98 10.14 -7.07
C LEU A 12 -4.22 10.13 -8.59
N VAL A 13 -3.51 9.28 -9.33
CA VAL A 13 -3.61 9.23 -10.81
C VAL A 13 -4.92 8.58 -11.21
N HIS A 14 -5.31 7.53 -10.48
CA HIS A 14 -6.49 6.74 -10.80
C HIS A 14 -7.69 7.04 -9.91
N ASN A 15 -7.52 7.93 -8.91
CA ASN A 15 -8.56 8.30 -7.95
C ASN A 15 -9.13 7.07 -7.21
N GLN A 16 -8.25 6.20 -6.73
CA GLN A 16 -8.61 4.93 -6.08
C GLN A 16 -7.95 4.78 -4.71
N GLY A 17 -8.74 4.29 -3.75
CA GLY A 17 -8.29 3.99 -2.39
C GLY A 17 -8.16 2.48 -2.14
N TYR A 18 -7.12 2.09 -1.42
CA TYR A 18 -6.86 0.72 -0.99
C TYR A 18 -6.60 0.70 0.52
N VAL A 19 -7.09 -0.33 1.22
CA VAL A 19 -6.87 -0.52 2.66
C VAL A 19 -6.28 -1.90 2.91
N TYR A 20 -5.18 -1.94 3.66
CA TYR A 20 -4.52 -3.15 4.13
C TYR A 20 -4.68 -3.25 5.64
N VAL A 21 -5.09 -4.42 6.13
CA VAL A 21 -5.32 -4.65 7.57
C VAL A 21 -4.34 -5.68 8.07
N GLY A 22 -3.55 -5.30 9.08
CA GLY A 22 -2.58 -6.16 9.75
C GLY A 22 -2.86 -6.28 11.24
N THR A 23 -2.09 -7.14 11.90
CA THR A 23 -2.07 -7.28 13.36
C THR A 23 -0.82 -6.68 14.00
N SER A 24 0.15 -6.30 13.17
CA SER A 24 1.36 -5.56 13.59
C SER A 24 1.04 -4.07 13.67
N GLY A 25 1.56 -3.39 14.68
CA GLY A 25 1.40 -1.95 14.88
C GLY A 25 1.84 -1.11 13.66
N ASP A 26 1.48 0.17 13.69
CA ASP A 26 1.88 1.18 12.70
C ASP A 26 3.42 1.29 12.68
N THR A 27 4.03 0.50 11.80
CA THR A 27 5.47 0.35 11.67
C THR A 27 5.84 0.60 10.23
N ALA A 28 7.02 1.19 10.01
CA ALA A 28 7.58 1.40 8.67
C ALA A 28 7.58 0.10 7.84
N ALA A 29 7.86 -1.05 8.47
CA ALA A 29 7.83 -2.35 7.81
C ALA A 29 6.42 -2.72 7.29
N PHE A 30 5.38 -2.48 8.09
CA PHE A 30 4.00 -2.75 7.65
C PHE A 30 3.57 -1.83 6.50
N ALA A 31 3.95 -0.56 6.56
CA ALA A 31 3.69 0.41 5.49
C ALA A 31 4.35 0.01 4.16
N VAL A 32 5.63 -0.39 4.20
CA VAL A 32 6.36 -0.89 3.02
C VAL A 32 5.71 -2.15 2.46
N ASP A 33 5.33 -3.11 3.31
CA ASP A 33 4.68 -4.34 2.87
C ASP A 33 3.32 -4.07 2.22
N ALA A 34 2.50 -3.17 2.79
CA ALA A 34 1.23 -2.76 2.20
C ALA A 34 1.41 -2.15 0.81
N ILE A 35 2.38 -1.23 0.64
CA ILE A 35 2.68 -0.60 -0.65
C ILE A 35 3.17 -1.62 -1.68
N LEU A 36 4.05 -2.55 -1.29
CA LEU A 36 4.55 -3.58 -2.19
C LEU A 36 3.44 -4.56 -2.61
N ARG A 37 2.55 -4.94 -1.68
CA ARG A 37 1.38 -5.78 -1.99
C ARG A 37 0.46 -5.08 -2.97
N TRP A 38 0.18 -3.79 -2.76
CA TRP A 38 -0.59 -3.00 -3.71
C TRP A 38 0.08 -2.97 -5.08
N PHE A 39 1.38 -2.64 -5.15
CA PHE A 39 2.10 -2.55 -6.42
C PHE A 39 2.19 -3.87 -7.20
N LYS A 40 2.13 -5.02 -6.53
CA LYS A 40 2.16 -6.35 -7.18
C LYS A 40 0.79 -6.87 -7.63
N ARG A 41 -0.30 -6.18 -7.29
CA ARG A 41 -1.64 -6.58 -7.72
C ARG A 41 -1.76 -6.56 -9.25
N PHE A 42 -2.33 -7.60 -9.83
CA PHE A 42 -2.53 -7.68 -11.28
C PHE A 42 -3.66 -6.75 -11.75
N ASP A 43 -4.60 -6.44 -10.86
CA ASP A 43 -5.80 -5.65 -11.12
C ASP A 43 -5.64 -4.17 -10.79
N ARG A 44 -4.47 -3.76 -10.25
CA ARG A 44 -4.23 -2.33 -10.04
C ARG A 44 -4.10 -1.60 -11.38
N PRO A 45 -4.52 -0.34 -11.45
CA PRO A 45 -4.22 0.51 -12.60
C PRO A 45 -2.71 0.66 -12.85
N ARG A 46 -2.36 0.87 -14.12
CA ARG A 46 -0.97 1.03 -14.56
C ARG A 46 -0.56 2.50 -14.63
N PHE A 47 0.66 2.80 -14.23
CA PHE A 47 1.30 4.09 -14.43
C PHE A 47 2.13 4.09 -15.72
N ALA A 48 2.35 5.27 -16.30
CA ALA A 48 3.11 5.42 -17.54
C ALA A 48 4.59 4.99 -17.41
N ASP A 49 5.19 5.21 -16.23
CA ASP A 49 6.52 4.69 -15.86
C ASP A 49 6.42 3.98 -14.50
N GLU A 50 6.69 2.67 -14.51
CA GLU A 50 6.65 1.79 -13.34
C GLU A 50 8.03 1.20 -13.02
N SER A 51 9.11 1.75 -13.60
CA SER A 51 10.47 1.24 -13.39
C SER A 51 10.93 1.35 -11.93
N LYS A 52 10.32 2.26 -11.15
CA LYS A 52 10.64 2.52 -9.76
C LYS A 52 9.40 2.92 -8.97
N ILE A 53 9.33 2.50 -7.72
CA ILE A 53 8.37 3.01 -6.73
C ILE A 53 9.13 3.74 -5.63
N LYS A 54 8.65 4.94 -5.28
CA LYS A 54 9.22 5.74 -4.16
C LYS A 54 8.38 5.49 -2.93
N ILE A 55 9.02 5.10 -1.85
CA ILE A 55 8.39 4.86 -0.55
C ILE A 55 9.06 5.79 0.46
N ALA A 56 8.26 6.57 1.18
CA ALA A 56 8.69 7.37 2.32
C ALA A 56 7.83 6.95 3.51
N VAL A 57 8.49 6.57 4.60
CA VAL A 57 7.91 6.11 5.87
C VAL A 57 8.51 6.88 7.03
#